data_AF-A0A651HPD5-F1
#
_entry.id   AF-A0A651HPD5-F1
#
_cell.length_a   1.000
_cell.length_b   1.000
_cell.length_c   1.000
_cell.angle_alpha   90.00
_cell.angle_beta   90.00
_cell.angle_gamma   90.00
#
_symmetry.space_group_name_H-M   'P 1'
#
loop_
_entity.id
_entity.type
_entity.pdbx_description
1 polymer ?
#
loop_
_entity_poly.entity_id
_entity_poly.type
_entity_poly.pdbx_seq_one_letter_code
_entity_poly.pdbx_strand_id
1 'polypeptide(L)'
;MIHRTLPLTATQAPHAPRILAPGVVLTALSLAFAAPAMAASGSTSGMGESLTVETPSTTALTGESTAATPIPPTSSPEKGTSAPTRPDDITRALELEARAWAMRDLMDQYPTAARLYREAADLRPDHDPQKVENLRQASRMSYYSNRPAQASRDAEAAARAALRRGDVVTAADAYVDAAWLAARAGQAARFEHLVEEATLLAGSPLLAEVQREQLLRRLEDAA
;
A
#
# COMPACT_ATOMS: atom_id res chain seq x y z
N MET A 1 62.60 -40.55 7.74
CA MET A 1 61.46 -40.71 6.82
C MET A 1 60.49 -41.69 7.44
N ILE A 2 59.39 -41.21 8.03
CA ILE A 2 58.33 -42.04 8.61
C ILE A 2 57.03 -41.55 7.98
N HIS A 3 56.45 -42.38 7.10
CA HIS A 3 55.18 -42.12 6.44
C HIS A 3 54.05 -42.34 7.45
N ARG A 4 53.37 -41.27 7.83
CA ARG A 4 52.18 -41.30 8.69
C ARG A 4 50.95 -41.35 7.79
N THR A 5 50.42 -42.55 7.58
CA THR A 5 49.12 -42.78 6.94
C THR A 5 48.00 -42.36 7.91
N LEU A 6 47.21 -41.36 7.54
CA LEU A 6 46.02 -40.95 8.27
C LEU A 6 44.81 -41.79 7.83
N PRO A 7 43.97 -42.28 8.75
CA PRO A 7 42.73 -42.96 8.39
C PRO A 7 41.66 -41.96 7.95
N LEU A 8 41.08 -42.21 6.77
CA LEU A 8 39.87 -41.56 6.26
C LEU A 8 38.71 -41.83 7.23
N THR A 9 38.32 -40.81 7.99
CA THR A 9 37.10 -40.86 8.79
C THR A 9 35.92 -40.58 7.85
N ALA A 10 35.15 -41.61 7.53
CA ALA A 10 33.91 -41.47 6.78
C ALA A 10 32.91 -40.67 7.62
N THR A 11 32.66 -39.41 7.22
CA THR A 11 31.60 -38.59 7.78
C THR A 11 30.25 -39.22 7.44
N GLN A 12 29.68 -39.86 8.45
CA GLN A 12 28.34 -40.42 8.48
C GLN A 12 27.31 -39.31 8.24
N ALA A 13 26.53 -39.44 7.16
CA ALA A 13 25.48 -38.50 6.80
C ALA A 13 24.37 -38.47 7.88
N PRO A 14 23.81 -37.30 8.23
CA PRO A 14 22.69 -37.22 9.17
C PRO A 14 21.43 -37.82 8.55
N HIS A 15 20.85 -38.78 9.26
CA HIS A 15 19.52 -39.34 9.00
C HIS A 15 18.47 -38.21 8.88
N ALA A 16 17.81 -38.15 7.73
CA ALA A 16 16.60 -37.35 7.56
C ALA A 16 15.48 -37.92 8.45
N PRO A 17 14.81 -37.11 9.29
CA PRO A 17 13.62 -37.55 9.99
C PRO A 17 12.47 -37.73 8.98
N ARG A 18 11.88 -38.93 8.96
CA ARG A 18 10.59 -39.20 8.32
C ARG A 18 9.54 -38.29 8.97
N ILE A 19 9.13 -37.25 8.25
CA ILE A 19 7.98 -36.41 8.63
C ILE A 19 6.73 -37.27 8.46
N LEU A 20 6.25 -37.78 9.60
CA LEU A 20 4.93 -38.38 9.77
C LEU A 20 3.90 -37.27 9.52
N ALA A 21 3.03 -37.42 8.52
CA ALA A 21 1.94 -36.48 8.28
C ALA A 21 0.99 -36.43 9.49
N PRO A 22 0.78 -35.27 10.13
CA PRO A 22 -0.34 -35.13 11.04
C PRO A 22 -1.63 -34.97 10.23
N GLY A 23 -2.54 -35.93 10.38
CA GLY A 23 -3.93 -35.77 9.99
C GLY A 23 -4.51 -34.57 10.74
N VAL A 24 -4.70 -33.47 10.02
CA VAL A 24 -5.40 -32.29 10.53
C VAL A 24 -6.88 -32.62 10.57
N VAL A 25 -7.35 -32.99 11.75
CA VAL A 25 -8.77 -32.96 12.09
C VAL A 25 -9.19 -31.49 12.08
N LEU A 26 -9.95 -31.09 11.06
CA LEU A 26 -10.66 -29.82 11.01
C LEU A 26 -11.75 -29.83 12.09
N THR A 27 -11.40 -29.45 13.31
CA THR A 27 -12.39 -29.11 14.33
C THR A 27 -12.87 -27.70 14.02
N ALA A 28 -14.07 -27.58 13.46
CA ALA A 28 -14.77 -26.32 13.26
C ALA A 28 -15.05 -25.69 14.63
N LEU A 29 -14.17 -24.79 15.07
CA LEU A 29 -14.38 -23.95 16.24
C LEU A 29 -15.24 -22.76 15.79
N SER A 30 -16.55 -22.93 15.84
CA SER A 30 -17.53 -21.85 15.72
C SER A 30 -17.36 -20.88 16.90
N LEU A 31 -16.50 -19.88 16.74
CA LEU A 31 -16.47 -18.70 17.60
C LEU A 31 -17.69 -17.85 17.29
N ALA A 32 -18.74 -18.03 18.09
CA ALA A 32 -19.85 -17.10 18.18
C ALA A 32 -19.31 -15.75 18.67
N PHE A 33 -19.02 -14.85 17.73
CA PHE A 33 -18.72 -13.46 18.03
C PHE A 33 -20.03 -12.79 18.44
N ALA A 34 -20.26 -12.70 19.74
CA ALA A 34 -21.35 -11.95 20.32
C ALA A 34 -21.14 -10.46 20.01
N ALA A 35 -21.93 -9.93 19.08
CA ALA A 35 -21.99 -8.50 18.80
C ALA A 35 -22.49 -7.76 20.06
N PRO A 36 -21.82 -6.68 20.51
CA PRO A 36 -22.42 -5.79 21.48
C PRO A 36 -23.55 -5.01 20.80
N ALA A 37 -24.78 -5.30 21.20
CA ALA A 37 -25.95 -4.47 20.95
C ALA A 37 -25.74 -3.11 21.61
N MET A 38 -25.16 -2.15 20.88
CA MET A 38 -25.21 -0.75 21.27
C MET A 38 -26.63 -0.25 21.01
N ALA A 39 -27.34 -0.06 22.12
CA ALA A 39 -28.69 0.45 22.20
C ALA A 39 -28.83 1.75 21.42
N ALA A 40 -29.81 1.76 20.52
CA ALA A 40 -30.43 2.96 20.00
C ALA A 40 -31.11 3.72 21.15
N SER A 41 -30.74 4.98 21.37
CA SER A 41 -31.50 5.90 22.20
C SER A 41 -31.25 7.35 21.78
N GLY A 42 -32.34 8.10 21.59
CA GLY A 42 -32.38 9.51 21.19
C GLY A 42 -32.89 9.67 19.75
N SER A 43 -34.19 9.80 19.47
CA SER A 43 -35.17 10.79 19.94
C SER A 43 -34.75 12.23 19.70
N THR A 44 -35.34 12.83 18.65
CA THR A 44 -36.00 14.17 18.54
C THR A 44 -35.90 14.60 17.06
N SER A 45 -36.96 14.47 16.26
CA SER A 45 -38.09 15.41 16.19
C SER A 45 -37.66 16.87 16.29
N GLY A 46 -37.23 17.42 15.15
CA GLY A 46 -37.02 18.85 14.91
C GLY A 46 -37.72 19.21 13.62
N MET A 47 -38.94 19.75 13.75
CA MET A 47 -39.69 20.35 12.67
C MET A 47 -39.00 21.63 12.19
N GLY A 48 -38.97 21.79 10.87
CA GLY A 48 -39.19 23.08 10.22
C GLY A 48 -38.00 24.02 10.16
N GLU A 49 -37.30 24.02 9.04
CA GLU A 49 -36.79 25.27 8.48
C GLU A 49 -37.09 25.33 6.97
N SER A 50 -37.75 26.42 6.63
CA SER A 50 -38.27 26.87 5.36
C SER A 50 -37.24 26.84 4.23
N LEU A 51 -37.62 26.22 3.10
CA LEU A 51 -36.97 26.40 1.80
C LEU A 51 -37.11 27.86 1.36
N THR A 52 -36.03 28.63 1.49
CA THR A 52 -35.88 29.90 0.77
C THR A 52 -35.13 29.60 -0.52
N VAL A 53 -35.87 29.59 -1.63
CA VAL A 53 -35.34 29.42 -2.99
C VAL A 53 -34.73 30.76 -3.40
N GLU A 54 -33.44 30.94 -3.17
CA GLU A 54 -32.69 32.05 -3.78
C GLU A 54 -32.41 31.73 -5.25
N THR A 55 -32.90 32.61 -6.11
CA THR A 55 -32.69 32.58 -7.55
C THR A 55 -31.29 33.10 -7.86
N PRO A 56 -30.47 32.40 -8.68
CA PRO A 56 -29.20 32.95 -9.10
C PRO A 56 -29.42 34.11 -10.07
N SER A 57 -28.97 35.30 -9.66
CA SER A 57 -28.89 36.47 -10.52
C SER A 57 -27.87 36.23 -11.63
N THR A 58 -28.38 36.13 -12.86
CA THR A 58 -27.61 36.15 -14.10
C THR A 58 -26.96 37.52 -14.27
N THR A 59 -25.71 37.66 -13.83
CA THR A 59 -24.89 38.84 -14.12
C THR A 59 -24.13 38.64 -15.42
N ALA A 60 -24.29 39.61 -16.30
CA ALA A 60 -23.86 39.64 -17.69
C ALA A 60 -22.34 39.43 -17.88
N LEU A 61 -22.02 38.65 -18.91
CA LEU A 61 -20.73 38.65 -19.59
C LEU A 61 -20.39 40.08 -20.07
N THR A 62 -19.33 40.66 -19.51
CA THR A 62 -18.58 41.72 -20.17
C THR A 62 -17.24 41.12 -20.58
N GLY A 63 -17.01 41.05 -21.89
CA GLY A 63 -15.79 40.52 -22.47
C GLY A 63 -14.63 41.48 -22.26
N GLU A 64 -13.58 41.00 -21.62
CA GLU A 64 -12.25 41.58 -21.74
C GLU A 64 -11.38 40.65 -22.59
N SER A 65 -11.06 41.17 -23.77
CA SER A 65 -10.09 40.61 -24.70
C SER A 65 -8.70 40.81 -24.10
N THR A 66 -8.24 39.83 -23.33
CA THR A 66 -6.88 39.86 -22.78
C THR A 66 -5.89 39.42 -23.84
N ALA A 67 -4.98 40.34 -24.18
CA ALA A 67 -3.88 40.15 -25.10
C ALA A 67 -3.08 38.87 -24.78
N ALA A 68 -2.72 38.13 -25.84
CA ALA A 68 -1.93 36.93 -25.78
C ALA A 68 -0.55 37.20 -25.15
N THR A 69 -0.39 36.82 -23.89
CA THR A 69 0.90 36.75 -23.21
C THR A 69 1.76 35.69 -23.89
N PRO A 70 3.03 35.97 -24.25
CA PRO A 70 3.93 34.97 -24.81
C PRO A 70 4.13 33.84 -23.80
N ILE A 71 3.77 32.61 -24.21
CA ILE A 71 3.94 31.40 -23.43
C ILE A 71 5.46 31.22 -23.21
N PRO A 72 5.96 31.21 -21.97
CA PRO A 72 7.37 30.95 -21.72
C PRO A 72 7.75 29.56 -22.25
N PRO A 73 8.97 29.37 -22.79
CA PRO A 73 9.40 28.10 -23.33
C PRO A 73 9.24 27.02 -22.27
N THR A 74 8.47 26.00 -22.63
CA THR A 74 8.22 24.82 -21.83
C THR A 74 9.57 24.18 -21.55
N SER A 75 10.07 24.32 -20.31
CA SER A 75 11.21 23.56 -19.81
C SER A 75 10.84 22.10 -20.00
N SER A 76 11.43 21.48 -21.02
CA SER A 76 11.28 20.05 -21.26
C SER A 76 11.61 19.36 -19.94
N PRO A 77 10.79 18.43 -19.44
CA PRO A 77 11.09 17.71 -18.23
C PRO A 77 12.46 17.07 -18.46
N GLU A 78 13.48 17.59 -17.79
CA GLU A 78 14.80 17.00 -17.81
C GLU A 78 14.57 15.55 -17.43
N LYS A 79 14.81 14.67 -18.39
CA LYS A 79 14.63 13.23 -18.27
C LYS A 79 15.47 12.83 -17.08
N GLY A 80 14.81 12.76 -15.92
CA GLY A 80 15.43 12.67 -14.60
C GLY A 80 16.32 11.46 -14.63
N THR A 81 17.60 11.71 -14.87
CA THR A 81 18.61 10.67 -14.81
C THR A 81 18.74 10.43 -13.33
N SER A 82 17.95 9.50 -12.80
CA SER A 82 17.99 9.08 -11.42
C SER A 82 19.46 8.89 -11.07
N ALA A 83 19.97 9.74 -10.19
CA ALA A 83 21.38 9.70 -9.83
C ALA A 83 21.73 8.26 -9.44
N PRO A 84 22.88 7.73 -9.87
CA PRO A 84 23.27 6.37 -9.53
C PRO A 84 23.21 6.21 -8.01
N THR A 85 22.39 5.27 -7.55
CA THR A 85 22.24 4.95 -6.12
C THR A 85 23.62 4.63 -5.56
N ARG A 86 23.99 5.29 -4.46
CA ARG A 86 25.30 5.04 -3.86
C ARG A 86 25.24 3.70 -3.13
N PRO A 87 26.32 2.89 -3.16
CA PRO A 87 26.36 1.65 -2.37
C PRO A 87 26.00 1.85 -0.89
N ASP A 88 26.37 2.99 -0.32
CA ASP A 88 26.07 3.38 1.06
C ASP A 88 24.56 3.54 1.33
N ASP A 89 23.77 3.92 0.32
CA ASP A 89 22.31 4.12 0.46
C ASP A 89 21.60 2.77 0.70
N ILE A 90 22.05 1.70 0.04
CA ILE A 90 21.48 0.35 0.20
C ILE A 90 21.81 -0.20 1.59
N THR A 91 23.07 -0.09 2.03
CA THR A 91 23.45 -0.50 3.40
C THR A 91 22.60 0.25 4.43
N ARG A 92 22.42 1.55 4.24
CA ARG A 92 21.59 2.35 5.13
C ARG A 92 20.11 1.95 5.11
N ALA A 93 19.55 1.65 3.94
CA ALA A 93 18.18 1.16 3.82
C ALA A 93 17.97 -0.14 4.61
N LEU A 94 18.92 -1.08 4.53
CA LEU A 94 18.88 -2.35 5.27
C LEU A 94 18.93 -2.14 6.79
N GLU A 95 19.76 -1.20 7.28
CA GLU A 95 19.80 -0.86 8.71
C GLU A 95 18.48 -0.24 9.21
N LEU A 96 17.83 0.58 8.38
CA LEU A 96 16.55 1.21 8.72
C LEU A 96 15.43 0.17 8.74
N GLU A 97 15.41 -0.73 7.76
CA GLU A 97 14.48 -1.85 7.67
C GLU A 97 14.61 -2.79 8.87
N ALA A 98 15.83 -3.19 9.24
CA ALA A 98 16.08 -4.03 10.41
C ALA A 98 15.59 -3.38 11.72
N ARG A 99 15.79 -2.06 11.88
CA ARG A 99 15.26 -1.30 13.03
C ARG A 99 13.74 -1.22 13.01
N ALA A 100 13.13 -0.98 11.86
CA ALA A 100 11.68 -0.95 11.71
C ALA A 100 11.05 -2.32 12.02
N TRP A 101 11.69 -3.39 11.57
CA TRP A 101 11.27 -4.76 11.84
C TRP A 101 11.28 -5.10 13.33
N ALA A 102 12.32 -4.70 14.05
CA ALA A 102 12.42 -4.91 15.49
C ALA A 102 11.30 -4.19 16.29
N MET A 103 10.66 -3.18 15.69
CA MET A 103 9.57 -2.40 16.31
C MET A 103 8.17 -2.90 15.93
N ARG A 104 8.03 -3.84 14.97
CA ARG A 104 6.74 -4.20 14.37
C ARG A 104 5.75 -4.91 15.31
N ASP A 105 6.27 -5.46 16.41
CA ASP A 105 5.47 -6.16 17.41
C ASP A 105 5.10 -5.23 18.59
N LEU A 106 5.58 -3.98 18.59
CA LEU A 106 5.35 -2.97 19.61
C LEU A 106 4.38 -1.91 19.09
N MET A 107 3.10 -2.00 19.45
CA MET A 107 2.06 -1.10 18.92
C MET A 107 2.39 0.39 19.10
N ASP A 108 2.98 0.77 20.23
CA ASP A 108 3.38 2.16 20.52
C ASP A 108 4.48 2.68 19.57
N GLN A 109 5.22 1.76 18.92
CA GLN A 109 6.30 2.08 17.99
C GLN A 109 5.88 2.05 16.52
N TYR A 110 4.63 1.74 16.20
CA TYR A 110 4.15 1.67 14.82
C TYR A 110 4.37 2.97 14.02
N PRO A 111 4.12 4.18 14.57
CA PRO A 111 4.45 5.41 13.85
C PRO A 111 5.94 5.53 13.48
N THR A 112 6.82 5.10 14.38
CA THR A 112 8.27 5.13 14.18
C THR A 112 8.69 4.11 13.12
N ALA A 113 8.18 2.87 13.21
CA ALA A 113 8.41 1.82 12.23
C ALA A 113 7.95 2.24 10.83
N ALA A 114 6.75 2.83 10.71
CA ALA A 114 6.22 3.33 9.45
C ALA A 114 7.11 4.41 8.82
N ARG A 115 7.70 5.30 9.63
CA ARG A 115 8.66 6.30 9.15
C ARG A 115 9.95 5.64 8.65
N LEU A 116 10.52 4.71 9.41
CA LEU A 116 11.75 4.01 9.04
C LEU A 116 11.60 3.21 7.74
N TYR A 117 10.47 2.54 7.54
CA TYR A 117 10.19 1.86 6.27
C TYR A 117 10.10 2.82 5.08
N ARG A 118 9.50 4.01 5.25
CA ARG A 118 9.49 5.04 4.19
C ARG A 118 10.89 5.53 3.85
N GLU A 119 11.68 5.88 4.86
CA GLU A 119 13.08 6.29 4.68
C GLU A 119 13.90 5.19 3.98
N ALA A 120 13.70 3.92 4.35
CA ALA A 120 14.34 2.79 3.68
C ALA A 120 13.89 2.65 2.21
N ALA A 121 12.61 2.89 1.91
CA ALA A 121 12.09 2.85 0.54
C ALA A 121 12.65 3.99 -0.32
N ASP A 122 12.84 5.19 0.25
CA ASP A 122 13.36 6.36 -0.46
C ASP A 122 14.84 6.19 -0.87
N LEU A 123 15.62 5.46 -0.07
CA LEU A 123 17.02 5.13 -0.37
C LEU A 123 17.17 4.02 -1.41
N ARG A 124 16.10 3.28 -1.73
CA ARG A 124 16.14 2.19 -2.70
C ARG A 124 15.85 2.70 -4.12
N PRO A 125 16.51 2.13 -5.14
CA PRO A 125 16.25 2.49 -6.53
C PRO A 125 14.84 2.06 -6.94
N ASP A 126 14.27 2.73 -7.93
CA ASP A 126 12.87 2.49 -8.34
C ASP A 126 12.59 1.09 -8.88
N HIS A 127 13.61 0.37 -9.35
CA HIS A 127 13.48 -1.01 -9.84
C HIS A 127 13.65 -2.07 -8.73
N ASP A 128 13.99 -1.68 -7.50
CA ASP A 128 14.15 -2.62 -6.38
C ASP A 128 12.78 -3.11 -5.86
N PRO A 129 12.50 -4.43 -5.86
CA PRO A 129 11.27 -4.97 -5.28
C PRO A 129 11.07 -4.63 -3.80
N GLN A 130 12.15 -4.48 -3.03
CA GLN A 130 12.05 -4.14 -1.61
C GLN A 130 11.56 -2.71 -1.36
N LYS A 131 11.65 -1.81 -2.34
CA LYS A 131 11.02 -0.49 -2.24
C LYS A 131 9.50 -0.60 -2.08
N VAL A 132 8.88 -1.48 -2.88
CA VAL A 132 7.43 -1.73 -2.83
C VAL A 132 7.07 -2.36 -1.50
N GLU A 133 7.81 -3.38 -1.04
CA GLU A 133 7.51 -4.06 0.23
C GLU A 133 7.65 -3.10 1.41
N ASN A 134 8.70 -2.29 1.47
CA ASN A 134 8.86 -1.27 2.51
C ASN A 134 7.69 -0.28 2.54
N LEU A 135 7.19 0.18 1.39
CA LEU A 135 6.02 1.06 1.34
C LEU A 135 4.73 0.34 1.79
N ARG A 136 4.55 -0.95 1.48
CA ARG A 136 3.42 -1.75 2.00
C ARG A 136 3.51 -1.95 3.51
N GLN A 137 4.70 -2.15 4.06
CA GLN A 137 4.92 -2.25 5.50
C GLN A 137 4.64 -0.90 6.18
N ALA A 138 5.11 0.21 5.60
CA ALA A 138 4.79 1.55 6.08
C ALA A 138 3.28 1.80 6.12
N SER A 139 2.57 1.42 5.05
CA SER A 139 1.11 1.51 4.99
C SER A 139 0.42 0.73 6.12
N ARG A 140 0.81 -0.54 6.32
CA ARG A 140 0.27 -1.40 7.40
C ARG A 140 0.51 -0.78 8.78
N MET A 141 1.74 -0.34 9.07
CA MET A 141 2.07 0.29 10.35
C MET A 141 1.30 1.61 10.55
N SER A 142 1.19 2.45 9.51
CA SER A 142 0.39 3.67 9.53
C SER A 142 -1.07 3.38 9.85
N TYR A 143 -1.67 2.35 9.23
CA TYR A 143 -3.04 1.94 9.48
C TYR A 143 -3.25 1.50 10.93
N TYR A 144 -2.42 0.60 11.44
CA TYR A 144 -2.53 0.13 12.84
C TYR A 144 -2.22 1.22 13.87
N SER A 145 -1.52 2.29 13.48
CA SER A 145 -1.32 3.48 14.32
C SER A 145 -2.46 4.51 14.26
N ASN A 146 -3.64 4.12 13.75
CA ASN A 146 -4.82 4.96 13.56
C ASN A 146 -4.59 6.17 12.64
N ARG A 147 -3.80 5.98 11.56
CA ARG A 147 -3.50 7.01 10.54
C ARG A 147 -3.88 6.54 9.13
N PRO A 148 -5.18 6.25 8.87
CA PRO A 148 -5.62 5.66 7.60
C PRO A 148 -5.30 6.54 6.37
N ALA A 149 -5.37 7.86 6.49
CA ALA A 149 -5.00 8.78 5.41
C ALA A 149 -3.52 8.67 5.01
N GLN A 150 -2.62 8.49 5.98
CA GLN A 150 -1.20 8.27 5.68
C GLN A 150 -0.99 6.87 5.09
N ALA A 151 -1.66 5.86 5.64
CA ALA A 151 -1.61 4.51 5.13
C ALA A 151 -2.03 4.42 3.65
N SER A 152 -3.10 5.13 3.27
CA SER A 152 -3.55 5.24 1.87
C SER A 152 -2.47 5.84 0.96
N ARG A 153 -1.79 6.92 1.41
CA ARG A 153 -0.68 7.53 0.66
C ARG A 153 0.51 6.58 0.49
N ASP A 154 0.85 5.83 1.53
CA ASP A 154 1.95 4.87 1.50
C ASP A 154 1.63 3.69 0.57
N ALA A 155 0.39 3.19 0.57
CA ALA A 155 -0.08 2.15 -0.35
C ALA A 155 -0.09 2.62 -1.81
N GLU A 156 -0.58 3.83 -2.07
CA GLU A 156 -0.53 4.44 -3.41
C GLU A 156 0.92 4.61 -3.90
N ALA A 157 1.84 5.01 -3.01
CA ALA A 157 3.26 5.09 -3.34
C ALA A 157 3.84 3.70 -3.68
N ALA A 158 3.44 2.65 -2.97
CA ALA A 158 3.82 1.26 -3.29
C ALA A 158 3.30 0.85 -4.68
N ALA A 159 2.05 1.20 -4.99
CA ALA A 159 1.44 0.92 -6.29
C ALA A 159 2.20 1.58 -7.44
N ARG A 160 2.50 2.87 -7.32
CA ARG A 160 3.31 3.60 -8.32
C ARG A 160 4.72 3.03 -8.47
N ALA A 161 5.35 2.60 -7.37
CA ALA A 161 6.66 1.97 -7.44
C ALA A 161 6.61 0.61 -8.17
N ALA A 162 5.56 -0.19 -7.94
CA ALA A 162 5.32 -1.43 -8.67
C ALA A 162 5.09 -1.18 -10.17
N LEU A 163 4.29 -0.15 -10.53
CA LEU A 163 4.08 0.24 -11.94
C LEU A 163 5.36 0.63 -12.64
N ARG A 164 6.24 1.41 -12.00
CA ARG A 164 7.54 1.79 -12.60
C ARG A 164 8.43 0.59 -12.91
N ARG A 165 8.25 -0.53 -12.20
CA ARG A 165 8.93 -1.81 -12.46
C ARG A 165 8.22 -2.67 -13.53
N GLY A 166 7.00 -2.30 -13.93
CA GLY A 166 6.15 -3.11 -14.81
C GLY A 166 5.41 -4.24 -14.10
N ASP A 167 5.33 -4.21 -12.78
CA ASP A 167 4.62 -5.20 -11.96
C ASP A 167 3.16 -4.79 -11.78
N VAL A 168 2.35 -5.05 -12.82
CA VAL A 168 0.94 -4.61 -12.90
C VAL A 168 0.07 -5.27 -11.83
N VAL A 169 0.32 -6.54 -11.50
CA VAL A 169 -0.45 -7.27 -10.48
C VAL A 169 -0.25 -6.63 -9.11
N THR A 170 1.01 -6.42 -8.70
CA THR A 170 1.32 -5.79 -7.41
C THR A 170 0.83 -4.35 -7.36
N ALA A 171 0.90 -3.63 -8.47
CA ALA A 171 0.36 -2.28 -8.57
C ALA A 171 -1.15 -2.23 -8.34
N ALA A 172 -1.92 -3.08 -9.05
CA ALA A 172 -3.37 -3.12 -8.92
C ALA A 172 -3.78 -3.48 -7.49
N ASP A 173 -3.17 -4.50 -6.88
CA ASP A 173 -3.41 -4.87 -5.48
C ASP A 173 -3.14 -3.69 -4.52
N ALA A 174 -2.05 -2.96 -4.72
CA ALA A 174 -1.70 -1.84 -3.87
C ALA A 174 -2.63 -0.62 -4.07
N TYR A 175 -3.17 -0.40 -5.27
CA TYR A 175 -4.21 0.62 -5.49
C TYR A 175 -5.53 0.24 -4.81
N VAL A 176 -5.93 -1.04 -4.84
CA VAL A 176 -7.09 -1.54 -4.08
C VAL A 176 -6.89 -1.32 -2.58
N ASP A 177 -5.71 -1.68 -2.04
CA ASP A 177 -5.35 -1.41 -0.63
C ASP A 177 -5.45 0.11 -0.32
N ALA A 178 -4.95 0.97 -1.21
CA ALA A 178 -4.97 2.42 -1.05
C ALA A 178 -6.40 2.99 -1.07
N ALA A 179 -7.27 2.48 -1.95
CA ALA A 179 -8.67 2.88 -2.06
C ALA A 179 -9.43 2.56 -0.78
N TRP A 180 -9.35 1.31 -0.31
CA TRP A 180 -9.97 0.89 0.94
C TRP A 180 -9.51 1.72 2.14
N LEU A 181 -8.21 2.04 2.21
CA LEU A 181 -7.67 2.92 3.25
C LEU A 181 -8.18 4.37 3.13
N ALA A 182 -8.39 4.87 1.91
CA ALA A 182 -8.95 6.19 1.66
C ALA A 182 -10.44 6.26 2.08
N ALA A 183 -11.22 5.23 1.80
CA ALA A 183 -12.60 5.11 2.27
C ALA A 183 -12.67 5.14 3.81
N ARG A 184 -11.80 4.39 4.48
CA ARG A 184 -11.68 4.42 5.96
C ARG A 184 -11.25 5.78 6.52
N ALA A 185 -10.51 6.56 5.74
CA ALA A 185 -10.12 7.91 6.11
C ALA A 185 -11.18 8.97 5.80
N GLY A 186 -12.34 8.60 5.22
CA GLY A 186 -13.37 9.54 4.78
C GLY A 186 -12.96 10.40 3.58
N GLN A 187 -11.99 9.93 2.76
CA GLN A 187 -11.44 10.69 1.64
C GLN A 187 -12.13 10.31 0.32
N ALA A 188 -13.41 10.65 0.16
CA ALA A 188 -14.25 10.21 -0.98
C ALA A 188 -13.62 10.48 -2.36
N ALA A 189 -13.21 11.72 -2.64
CA ALA A 189 -12.59 12.06 -3.93
C ALA A 189 -11.31 11.26 -4.22
N ARG A 190 -10.58 10.88 -3.17
CA ARG A 190 -9.36 10.10 -3.29
C ARG A 190 -9.66 8.60 -3.45
N PHE A 191 -10.71 8.11 -2.81
CA PHE A 191 -11.24 6.76 -3.03
C PHE A 191 -11.64 6.58 -4.49
N GLU A 192 -12.46 7.49 -5.05
CA GLU A 192 -12.90 7.43 -6.45
C GLU A 192 -11.73 7.35 -7.43
N HIS A 193 -10.74 8.24 -7.27
CA HIS A 193 -9.53 8.22 -8.11
C HIS A 193 -8.76 6.91 -7.99
N LEU A 194 -8.58 6.36 -6.79
CA LEU A 194 -7.83 5.13 -6.58
C LEU A 194 -8.57 3.89 -7.12
N VAL A 195 -9.91 3.88 -7.06
CA VAL A 195 -10.76 2.86 -7.68
C VAL A 195 -10.65 2.90 -9.20
N GLU A 196 -10.64 4.10 -9.80
CA GLU A 196 -10.44 4.29 -11.24
C GLU A 196 -9.09 3.71 -11.69
N GLU A 197 -8.00 4.07 -11.00
CA GLU A 197 -6.65 3.54 -11.28
C GLU A 197 -6.61 2.01 -11.14
N ALA A 198 -7.18 1.45 -10.07
CA ALA A 198 -7.23 0.00 -9.88
C ALA A 198 -8.03 -0.71 -10.98
N THR A 199 -9.17 -0.14 -11.39
CA THR A 199 -10.03 -0.69 -12.45
C THR A 199 -9.34 -0.66 -13.80
N LEU A 200 -8.63 0.43 -14.11
CA LEU A 200 -7.83 0.55 -15.32
C LEU A 200 -6.75 -0.53 -15.38
N LEU A 201 -6.03 -0.77 -14.28
CA LEU A 201 -5.02 -1.82 -14.20
C LEU A 201 -5.63 -3.22 -14.26
N ALA A 202 -6.80 -3.45 -13.65
CA ALA A 202 -7.53 -4.70 -13.75
C ALA A 202 -7.95 -5.02 -15.20
N GLY A 203 -8.17 -3.99 -16.03
CA GLY A 203 -8.43 -4.12 -17.46
C GLY A 203 -7.24 -4.65 -18.28
N SER A 204 -6.02 -4.61 -17.74
CA SER A 204 -4.80 -4.94 -18.49
C SER A 204 -4.78 -6.39 -19.01
N PRO A 205 -4.26 -6.64 -20.23
CA PRO A 205 -4.08 -7.99 -20.75
C PRO A 205 -2.95 -8.76 -20.06
N LEU A 206 -2.16 -8.10 -19.20
CA LEU A 206 -1.08 -8.74 -18.43
C LEU A 206 -1.58 -9.48 -17.19
N LEU A 207 -2.84 -9.27 -16.79
CA LEU A 207 -3.44 -9.99 -15.67
C LEU A 207 -4.14 -11.26 -16.15
N ALA A 208 -3.92 -12.36 -15.42
CA ALA A 208 -4.72 -13.57 -15.59
C ALA A 208 -6.17 -13.31 -15.15
N GLU A 209 -7.12 -14.00 -15.77
CA GLU A 209 -8.55 -13.79 -15.50
C GLU A 209 -8.91 -13.99 -14.03
N VAL A 210 -8.33 -15.01 -13.39
CA VAL A 210 -8.51 -15.26 -11.95
C VAL A 210 -8.05 -14.08 -11.09
N GLN A 211 -6.96 -13.41 -11.48
CA GLN A 211 -6.44 -12.23 -10.75
C GLN A 211 -7.35 -11.02 -10.96
N ARG A 212 -7.81 -10.80 -12.19
CA ARG A 212 -8.78 -9.76 -12.54
C ARG A 212 -10.06 -9.90 -11.70
N GLU A 213 -10.64 -11.10 -11.66
CA GLU A 213 -11.84 -11.37 -10.87
C GLU A 213 -11.64 -11.17 -9.36
N GLN A 214 -10.45 -11.49 -8.83
CA GLN A 214 -10.13 -11.26 -7.43
C GLN A 214 -10.02 -9.76 -7.11
N LEU A 215 -9.38 -8.98 -7.98
CA LEU A 215 -9.26 -7.53 -7.81
C LEU A 215 -10.63 -6.83 -7.88
N LEU A 216 -11.48 -7.20 -8.84
CA LEU A 216 -12.81 -6.61 -8.99
C LEU A 216 -13.69 -6.89 -7.77
N ARG A 217 -13.69 -8.13 -7.25
CA ARG A 217 -14.39 -8.47 -6.01
C ARG A 217 -13.92 -7.63 -4.82
N ARG A 218 -12.60 -7.45 -4.68
CA ARG A 218 -12.05 -6.63 -3.59
C ARG A 218 -12.40 -5.14 -3.73
N LEU A 219 -12.59 -4.63 -4.95
CA LEU A 219 -13.06 -3.27 -5.20
C LEU A 219 -14.55 -3.10 -4.83
N GLU A 220 -15.38 -4.09 -5.18
CA GLU A 220 -16.79 -4.13 -4.76
C GLU A 220 -16.92 -4.16 -3.24
N ASP A 221 -16.09 -4.95 -2.54
CA ASP A 221 -16.06 -5.02 -1.07
C ASP A 221 -15.57 -3.71 -0.40
N ALA A 222 -14.88 -2.84 -1.15
CA ALA A 222 -14.34 -1.58 -0.65
C ALA A 222 -15.27 -0.37 -0.82
N ALA A 223 -16.32 -0.50 -1.65
CA ALA A 223 -17.32 0.54 -1.92
C ALA A 223 -18.46 0.51 -0.88
#